data_AF-A0A7L1MT94-F1
#
_entry.id   AF-A0A7L1MT94-F1
#
_cell.length_a   1.000
_cell.length_b   1.000
_cell.length_c   1.000
_cell.angle_alpha   90.00
_cell.angle_beta   90.00
_cell.angle_gamma   90.00
#
_symmetry.space_group_name_H-M   'P 1'
#
loop_
_entity.id
_entity.type
_entity.pdbx_description
1 polymer ?
#
loop_
_entity_poly.entity_id
_entity_poly.type
_entity_poly.pdbx_seq_one_letter_code
_entity_poly.pdbx_strand_id
1 'polypeptide(L)'
;ITVKGANRDPVTATQEQGDNPPSEEPWETTLKTTAVDIEAGELRGHKVSLWDLLHSRYIPEENSRELLELYAAGELSLEQVRSVVSTIVSRTAAA
;
A
#
# COMPACT_ATOMS: atom_id res chain seq x y z
N ILE A 1 -30.23 0.46 39.97
CA ILE A 1 -29.03 1.26 39.67
C ILE A 1 -28.03 0.28 39.08
N THR A 2 -27.75 0.40 37.79
CA THR A 2 -27.12 -0.64 36.96
C THR A 2 -25.65 -0.33 36.70
N VAL A 3 -24.84 -1.37 36.94
CA VAL A 3 -23.53 -1.80 36.41
C VAL A 3 -22.29 -0.89 36.44
N LYS A 4 -21.34 -1.32 37.29
CA LYS A 4 -19.98 -1.82 37.00
C LYS A 4 -19.23 -1.18 35.82
N GLY A 5 -18.32 -0.25 36.18
CA GLY A 5 -17.29 0.29 35.30
C GLY A 5 -15.96 -0.49 35.37
N ALA A 6 -15.35 -0.63 34.18
CA ALA A 6 -13.93 -0.72 33.80
C ALA A 6 -13.05 -1.79 34.51
N ASN A 7 -12.13 -2.49 33.83
CA ASN A 7 -10.94 -2.00 33.12
C ASN A 7 -10.44 -3.10 32.14
N ARG A 8 -10.39 -2.87 30.82
CA ARG A 8 -9.21 -2.46 30.00
C ARG A 8 -8.09 -3.51 29.91
N ASP A 9 -8.11 -4.27 28.82
CA ASP A 9 -7.02 -5.07 28.27
C ASP A 9 -5.88 -4.18 27.70
N PRO A 10 -4.62 -4.66 27.68
CA PRO A 10 -3.49 -3.95 27.10
C PRO A 10 -3.37 -4.18 25.60
N VAL A 11 -3.09 -3.08 24.91
CA VAL A 11 -2.57 -2.92 23.54
C VAL A 11 -1.87 -4.15 22.93
N THR A 12 -2.36 -4.62 21.79
CA THR A 12 -1.52 -5.22 20.75
C THR A 12 -1.78 -4.45 19.48
N ALA A 13 -0.74 -3.76 19.03
CA ALA A 13 -0.68 -3.09 17.75
C ALA A 13 -0.79 -4.14 16.63
N THR A 14 -2.01 -4.34 16.15
CA THR A 14 -2.26 -4.82 14.80
C THR A 14 -2.98 -3.69 14.11
N GLN A 15 -2.37 -3.21 13.03
CA GLN A 15 -2.85 -2.12 12.20
C GLN A 15 -4.36 -2.28 11.91
N GLU A 16 -5.17 -1.49 12.61
CA GLU A 16 -6.57 -1.29 12.28
C GLU A 16 -6.61 -0.19 11.21
N GLN A 17 -6.84 -0.56 9.95
CA GLN A 17 -7.32 0.38 8.95
C GLN A 17 -8.14 -0.36 7.87
N GLY A 18 -9.45 -0.12 7.89
CA GLY A 18 -10.33 -0.30 6.72
C GLY A 18 -11.34 -1.44 6.80
N ASP A 19 -12.43 -1.23 7.52
CA ASP A 19 -13.70 -1.92 7.32
C ASP A 19 -14.27 -1.54 5.93
N ASN A 20 -14.43 -2.51 5.01
CA ASN A 20 -15.28 -2.43 3.80
C ASN A 20 -15.60 -3.87 3.29
N PRO A 21 -16.82 -4.16 2.76
CA PRO A 21 -17.30 -5.51 2.46
C PRO A 21 -16.73 -6.11 1.16
N PRO A 22 -16.86 -7.44 0.94
CA PRO A 22 -16.02 -8.20 0.02
C PRO A 22 -16.50 -8.07 -1.44
N SER A 23 -16.05 -7.02 -2.11
CA SER A 23 -16.13 -6.94 -3.58
C SER A 23 -14.89 -6.32 -4.21
N GLU A 24 -13.83 -6.14 -3.41
CA GLU A 24 -12.50 -5.70 -3.84
C GLU A 24 -11.67 -6.95 -4.18
N GLU A 25 -10.96 -6.93 -5.31
CA GLU A 25 -10.14 -8.04 -5.74
C GLU A 25 -9.01 -8.31 -4.72
N PRO A 26 -8.63 -9.58 -4.47
CA PRO A 26 -7.66 -9.92 -3.41
C PRO A 26 -6.29 -9.23 -3.59
N TRP A 27 -5.95 -8.92 -4.83
CA TRP A 27 -4.72 -8.23 -5.19
C TRP A 27 -4.78 -6.74 -4.78
N GLU A 28 -5.95 -6.09 -4.82
CA GLU A 28 -6.09 -4.67 -4.49
C GLU A 28 -5.83 -4.40 -3.00
N THR A 29 -6.47 -5.19 -2.13
CA THR A 29 -6.25 -5.13 -0.67
C THR A 29 -4.78 -5.37 -0.32
N THR A 30 -4.13 -6.29 -1.04
CA THR A 30 -2.71 -6.58 -0.82
C THR A 30 -1.83 -5.36 -1.16
N LEU A 31 -2.12 -4.67 -2.25
CA LEU A 31 -1.40 -3.44 -2.62
C LEU A 31 -1.71 -2.27 -1.67
N LYS A 32 -2.94 -2.15 -1.18
CA LYS A 32 -3.36 -1.11 -0.21
C LYS A 32 -2.69 -1.29 1.15
N THR A 33 -2.60 -2.53 1.63
CA THR A 33 -1.97 -2.89 2.92
C THR A 33 -0.44 -2.89 2.86
N THR A 34 0.13 -3.10 1.67
CA THR A 34 1.57 -3.04 1.46
C THR A 34 2.04 -1.61 1.38
N ALA A 35 2.74 -1.16 2.42
CA ALA A 35 3.32 0.17 2.46
C ALA A 35 4.80 0.13 2.03
N VAL A 36 5.17 1.02 1.12
CA VAL A 36 6.53 1.17 0.60
C VAL A 36 7.19 2.35 1.29
N ASP A 37 8.39 2.11 1.82
CA ASP A 37 9.25 3.17 2.30
C ASP A 37 9.91 3.83 1.09
N ILE A 38 9.64 5.11 0.90
CA ILE A 38 10.26 5.88 -0.16
C ILE A 38 11.53 6.50 0.40
N GLU A 39 12.67 6.09 -0.14
CA GLU A 39 13.99 6.58 0.29
C GLU A 39 14.44 7.82 -0.50
N ALA A 40 13.68 8.23 -1.52
CA ALA A 40 14.04 9.27 -2.48
C ALA A 40 12.88 10.24 -2.79
N GLY A 41 13.19 11.53 -2.95
CA GLY A 41 12.23 12.58 -3.36
C GLY A 41 11.52 13.28 -2.21
N GLU A 42 10.42 13.98 -2.53
CA GLU A 42 9.60 14.72 -1.56
C GLU A 42 8.89 13.80 -0.55
N LEU A 43 8.62 12.55 -0.93
CA LEU A 43 8.03 11.53 -0.07
C LEU A 43 9.07 10.80 0.80
N ARG A 44 10.32 11.28 0.83
CA ARG A 44 11.38 10.60 1.59
C ARG A 44 11.04 10.52 3.07
N GLY A 45 11.04 9.30 3.62
CA GLY A 45 10.66 9.05 5.01
C GLY A 45 9.15 9.03 5.27
N HIS A 46 8.34 9.10 4.22
CA HIS A 46 6.91 8.82 4.28
C HIS A 46 6.64 7.39 3.82
N LYS A 47 5.83 6.68 4.61
CA LYS A 47 5.36 5.33 4.27
C LYS A 47 4.06 5.45 3.50
N VAL A 48 4.11 5.24 2.18
CA VAL A 48 2.96 5.37 1.29
C VAL A 48 2.52 3.98 0.83
N SER A 49 1.22 3.73 0.74
CA SER A 49 0.70 2.46 0.23
C SER A 49 1.09 2.28 -1.24
N LEU A 50 1.47 1.06 -1.62
CA LEU A 50 1.85 0.70 -2.98
C LEU A 50 0.73 1.04 -3.97
N TRP A 51 -0.52 0.79 -3.58
CA TRP A 51 -1.71 1.18 -4.33
C TRP A 51 -1.82 2.70 -4.57
N ASP A 52 -1.55 3.50 -3.54
CA ASP A 52 -1.62 4.95 -3.62
C ASP A 52 -0.51 5.48 -4.55
N LEU A 53 0.69 4.91 -4.48
CA LEU A 53 1.79 5.22 -5.41
C LEU A 53 1.45 4.90 -6.86
N LEU A 54 0.82 3.75 -7.12
CA LEU A 54 0.36 3.33 -8.46
C LEU A 54 -0.71 4.26 -9.04
N HIS A 55 -1.56 4.85 -8.20
CA HIS A 55 -2.58 5.83 -8.59
C HIS A 55 -2.10 7.28 -8.48
N SER A 56 -0.89 7.49 -7.99
CA SER A 56 -0.31 8.80 -7.80
C SER A 56 0.54 9.19 -9.00
N ARG A 57 0.77 10.49 -9.15
CA ARG A 57 1.59 11.09 -10.22
C ARG A 57 3.05 10.62 -10.27
N TYR A 58 3.52 9.88 -9.26
CA TYR A 58 4.89 9.36 -9.22
C TYR A 58 5.12 8.23 -10.21
N ILE A 59 4.06 7.47 -10.50
CA ILE A 59 4.08 6.36 -11.43
C ILE A 59 3.21 6.73 -12.62
N PRO A 60 3.74 6.73 -13.84
CA PRO A 60 2.93 6.96 -15.02
C PRO A 60 1.87 5.86 -15.14
N GLU A 61 0.67 6.24 -15.56
CA GLU A 61 -0.48 5.33 -15.69
C GLU A 61 -0.16 4.07 -16.50
N GLU A 62 0.71 4.17 -17.52
CA GLU A 62 1.17 3.03 -18.29
C GLU A 62 1.90 1.98 -17.44
N ASN A 63 2.81 2.42 -16.57
CA ASN A 63 3.55 1.51 -15.70
C ASN A 63 2.64 0.95 -14.61
N SER A 64 1.73 1.76 -14.05
CA SER A 64 0.83 1.27 -13.01
C SER A 64 -0.17 0.26 -13.58
N ARG A 65 -0.72 0.52 -14.77
CA ARG A 65 -1.60 -0.42 -15.47
C ARG A 65 -0.87 -1.73 -15.80
N GLU A 66 0.33 -1.66 -16.37
CA GLU A 66 1.10 -2.87 -16.69
C GLU A 66 1.42 -3.70 -15.44
N LEU A 67 1.83 -3.04 -14.34
CA LEU A 67 2.08 -3.72 -13.07
C LEU A 67 0.82 -4.38 -12.49
N LEU A 68 -0.33 -3.71 -12.61
CA LEU A 68 -1.61 -4.24 -12.15
C LEU A 68 -2.07 -5.43 -12.98
N GLU A 69 -1.95 -5.36 -14.31
CA GLU A 69 -2.28 -6.47 -15.22
C GLU A 69 -1.41 -7.69 -14.94
N LEU A 70 -0.10 -7.51 -14.81
CA LEU A 70 0.83 -8.59 -14.51
C LEU A 70 0.63 -9.17 -13.10
N TYR A 71 0.29 -8.33 -12.11
CA TYR A 71 0.02 -8.78 -10.75
C TYR A 71 -1.33 -9.52 -10.66
N ALA A 72 -2.36 -9.03 -11.33
CA ALA A 72 -3.66 -9.71 -11.44
C ALA A 72 -3.57 -11.03 -12.23
N ALA A 73 -2.71 -11.09 -13.25
CA ALA A 73 -2.39 -12.32 -13.98
C ALA A 73 -1.52 -13.30 -13.16
N GLY A 74 -0.95 -12.85 -12.03
CA GLY A 74 -0.04 -13.64 -11.21
C GLY A 74 1.36 -13.83 -11.81
N GLU A 75 1.71 -13.05 -12.84
CA GLU A 75 3.05 -13.04 -13.44
C GLU A 75 4.06 -12.31 -12.55
N LEU A 76 3.60 -11.27 -11.86
CA LEU A 76 4.41 -10.56 -10.87
C LEU A 76 4.00 -10.93 -9.45
N SER A 77 4.99 -11.00 -8.57
CA SER A 77 4.76 -11.08 -7.13
C SER A 77 4.76 -9.70 -6.49
N LEU A 78 4.12 -9.58 -5.32
CA LEU A 78 4.02 -8.33 -4.56
C LEU A 78 5.39 -7.65 -4.34
N GLU A 79 6.43 -8.43 -4.03
CA GLU A 79 7.80 -7.91 -3.86
C GLU A 79 8.37 -7.32 -5.15
N GLN A 80 8.04 -7.90 -6.31
CA GLN A 80 8.48 -7.37 -7.60
C GLN A 80 7.76 -6.07 -7.91
N VAL A 81 6.43 -6.01 -7.73
CA VAL A 81 5.65 -4.78 -7.89
C VAL A 81 6.23 -3.70 -6.98
N ARG A 82 6.49 -4.00 -5.70
CA ARG A 82 7.13 -3.07 -4.76
C ARG A 82 8.50 -2.58 -5.24
N SER A 83 9.34 -3.48 -5.74
CA SER A 83 10.69 -3.15 -6.24
C SER A 83 10.64 -2.24 -7.46
N VAL A 84 9.77 -2.55 -8.43
CA VAL A 84 9.57 -1.74 -9.64
C VAL A 84 9.02 -0.38 -9.27
N VAL A 85 7.98 -0.32 -8.43
CA VAL A 85 7.42 0.95 -7.94
C VAL A 85 8.47 1.78 -7.20
N SER A 86 9.23 1.19 -6.27
CA SER A 86 10.30 1.91 -5.57
C SER A 86 11.33 2.48 -6.55
N THR A 87 11.69 1.71 -7.58
CA THR A 87 12.63 2.13 -8.62
C THR A 87 12.09 3.30 -9.45
N ILE A 88 10.82 3.24 -9.86
CA ILE A 88 10.15 4.30 -10.63
C ILE A 88 10.06 5.56 -9.78
N VAL A 89 9.55 5.46 -8.55
CA VAL A 89 9.42 6.59 -7.63
C VAL A 89 10.79 7.21 -7.37
N SER A 90 11.83 6.41 -7.13
CA SER A 90 13.19 6.90 -6.92
C SER A 90 13.77 7.64 -8.13
N ARG A 91 13.44 7.19 -9.35
CA ARG A 91 13.85 7.85 -10.58
C ARG A 91 13.11 9.17 -10.79
N THR A 92 11.79 9.17 -10.61
CA THR A 92 10.94 10.37 -10.78
C THR A 92 11.25 11.43 -9.71
N ALA A 93 11.59 10.98 -8.50
CA ALA A 93 11.99 11.83 -7.37
C ALA A 93 13.30 12.60 -7.57
N ALA A 94 14.19 12.11 -8.44
CA ALA A 94 15.51 12.67 -8.67
C ALA A 94 15.58 13.63 -9.88
N ALA A 95 14.45 13.82 -10.59
CA ALA A 95 14.32 14.69 -11.75
C ALA A 95 13.70 16.03 -11.36
#